data_AF-A0A536YQU2-F1
#
_entry.id   AF-A0A536YQU2-F1
#
_cell.length_a   1.000
_cell.length_b   1.000
_cell.length_c   1.000
_cell.angle_alpha   90.00
_cell.angle_beta   90.00
_cell.angle_gamma   90.00
#
_symmetry.space_group_name_H-M   'P 1'
#
loop_
_entity.id
_entity.type
_entity.pdbx_description
1 polymer ?
#
loop_
_entity_poly.entity_id
_entity_poly.type
_entity_poly.pdbx_seq_one_letter_code
_entity_poly.pdbx_strand_id
1 'polypeptide(L)'
;FAATECIDPSEDLRRQHTALEKMGCKLSPALRTGATYIYTADCSVKLPSGAVAFSTTSVLTAESDIAYRIENRLTSQGGTTNESITAQRVADCAK
;
A
#
# COMPACT_ATOMS: atom_id res chain seq x y z
N PHE A 1 24.97 -9.40 9.57
CA PHE A 1 23.72 -10.10 9.26
C PHE A 1 23.39 -9.82 7.80
N ALA A 2 23.12 -10.85 6.99
CA ALA A 2 22.67 -10.67 5.60
C ALA A 2 21.14 -10.81 5.56
N ALA A 3 20.45 -9.94 4.81
CA ALA A 3 19.02 -10.06 4.62
C ALA A 3 18.68 -11.38 3.90
N THR A 4 17.65 -12.10 4.37
CA THR A 4 17.16 -13.33 3.73
C THR A 4 16.29 -13.05 2.51
N GLU A 5 15.71 -11.85 2.43
CA GLU A 5 14.94 -11.37 1.30
C GLU A 5 15.31 -9.93 0.98
N CYS A 6 15.41 -9.64 -0.31
CA CYS A 6 15.75 -8.33 -0.84
C CYS A 6 14.64 -7.85 -1.74
N ILE A 7 13.87 -6.89 -1.22
CA ILE A 7 12.73 -6.31 -1.90
C ILE A 7 13.08 -4.86 -2.22
N ASP A 8 13.03 -4.48 -3.49
CA ASP A 8 13.01 -3.08 -3.88
C ASP A 8 11.60 -2.54 -3.56
N PRO A 9 11.46 -1.59 -2.61
CA PRO A 9 10.15 -1.08 -2.20
C PRO A 9 9.36 -0.44 -3.36
N SER A 10 10.07 0.16 -4.32
CA SER A 10 9.44 0.80 -5.48
C SER A 10 8.85 -0.24 -6.43
N GLU A 11 9.58 -1.33 -6.68
CA GLU A 11 9.07 -2.44 -7.49
C GLU A 11 7.95 -3.19 -6.80
N ASP A 12 8.04 -3.43 -5.49
CA ASP A 12 6.97 -4.08 -4.73
C ASP A 12 5.69 -3.26 -4.75
N LEU A 13 5.78 -1.96 -4.47
CA LEU A 13 4.63 -1.05 -4.56
C LEU A 13 4.01 -1.06 -5.96
N ARG A 14 4.83 -1.04 -7.01
CA ARG A 14 4.35 -1.10 -8.40
C ARG A 14 3.66 -2.42 -8.73
N ARG A 15 4.16 -3.54 -8.19
CA ARG A 15 3.53 -4.87 -8.31
C ARG A 15 2.19 -4.90 -7.60
N GLN A 16 2.11 -4.37 -6.38
CA GLN A 16 0.87 -4.28 -5.62
C GLN A 16 -0.18 -3.42 -6.35
N HIS A 17 0.19 -2.24 -6.85
CA HIS A 17 -0.69 -1.38 -7.63
C HIS A 17 -1.22 -2.10 -8.87
N THR A 18 -0.33 -2.76 -9.63
CA THR A 18 -0.71 -3.54 -10.81
C THR A 18 -1.70 -4.65 -10.45
N ALA A 19 -1.53 -5.31 -9.30
CA ALA A 19 -2.45 -6.34 -8.82
C ALA A 19 -3.82 -5.75 -8.47
N LEU A 20 -3.86 -4.60 -7.79
CA LEU A 20 -5.09 -3.89 -7.46
C LEU A 20 -5.86 -3.48 -8.73
N GLU A 21 -5.17 -2.93 -9.73
CA GLU A 21 -5.80 -2.55 -11.01
C GLU A 21 -6.43 -3.76 -11.70
N LYS A 22 -5.73 -4.89 -11.73
CA LYS A 22 -6.25 -6.15 -12.30
C LYS A 22 -7.49 -6.67 -11.58
N MET A 23 -7.64 -6.38 -10.28
CA MET A 23 -8.82 -6.75 -9.50
C MET A 23 -10.00 -5.80 -9.70
N GLY A 24 -9.81 -4.69 -10.43
CA GLY A 24 -10.86 -3.69 -10.68
C GLY A 24 -10.77 -2.47 -9.76
N CYS A 25 -9.59 -2.17 -9.22
CA CYS A 25 -9.33 -0.92 -8.52
C CYS A 25 -8.84 0.18 -9.46
N LYS A 26 -9.33 1.39 -9.24
CA LYS A 26 -8.80 2.61 -9.86
C LYS A 26 -8.00 3.36 -8.81
N LEU A 27 -6.70 3.53 -9.05
CA LEU A 27 -5.83 4.29 -8.16
C LEU A 27 -5.81 5.77 -8.52
N SER A 28 -5.74 6.63 -7.51
CA SER A 28 -5.38 8.04 -7.70
C SER A 28 -3.89 8.16 -8.01
N PRO A 29 -3.46 9.25 -8.66
CA PRO A 29 -2.06 9.65 -8.60
C PRO A 29 -1.60 9.77 -7.14
N ALA A 30 -0.39 9.29 -6.84
CA ALA A 30 0.20 9.46 -5.53
C ALA A 30 0.61 10.92 -5.33
N LEU A 31 0.06 11.56 -4.31
CA LEU A 31 0.41 12.92 -3.92
C LEU A 31 1.54 12.86 -2.89
N ARG A 32 2.57 13.69 -3.07
CA ARG A 32 3.68 13.82 -2.13
C ARG A 32 3.63 15.17 -1.43
N THR A 33 3.79 15.18 -0.12
CA THR A 33 3.99 16.39 0.68
C THR A 33 5.06 16.12 1.72
N GLY A 34 6.25 16.69 1.52
CA GLY A 34 7.42 16.41 2.36
C GLY A 34 7.82 14.93 2.34
N ALA A 35 7.74 14.30 3.51
CA ALA A 35 8.03 12.88 3.75
C ALA A 35 6.81 11.96 3.60
N THR A 36 5.64 12.53 3.31
CA THR A 36 4.38 11.78 3.23
C THR A 36 3.93 11.61 1.78
N TYR A 37 3.47 10.41 1.47
CA TYR A 37 2.89 9.99 0.21
C TYR A 37 1.46 9.51 0.47
N ILE A 38 0.51 10.01 -0.30
CA ILE A 38 -0.91 9.69 -0.12
C ILE A 38 -1.48 9.25 -1.45
N TYR A 39 -2.20 8.14 -1.46
CA TYR A 39 -3.00 7.72 -2.60
C TYR A 39 -4.32 7.09 -2.14
N THR A 40 -5.29 7.06 -3.04
CA THR A 40 -6.54 6.31 -2.85
C THR A 40 -6.67 5.21 -3.90
N ALA A 41 -7.35 4.14 -3.53
CA ALA A 41 -7.75 3.07 -4.43
C ALA A 41 -9.26 2.83 -4.29
N ASP A 42 -10.01 3.14 -5.34
CA ASP A 42 -11.45 2.88 -5.41
C ASP A 42 -11.68 1.57 -6.18
N CYS A 43 -12.18 0.56 -5.48
CA CYS A 43 -12.28 -0.80 -5.98
C CYS A 43 -13.74 -1.21 -6.20
N SER A 44 -13.99 -1.83 -7.35
CA SER A 44 -15.25 -2.51 -7.67
C SER A 44 -14.95 -3.91 -8.17
N VAL A 45 -14.92 -4.86 -7.25
CA VAL A 45 -14.51 -6.24 -7.51
C VAL A 45 -15.74 -7.09 -7.79
N LYS A 46 -15.76 -7.78 -8.93
CA LYS A 46 -16.81 -8.74 -9.26
C LYS A 46 -16.46 -10.10 -8.68
N LEU A 47 -17.26 -10.57 -7.72
CA LEU A 47 -17.17 -11.92 -7.15
C LEU A 47 -18.37 -12.76 -7.64
N PRO A 48 -18.28 -14.10 -7.64
CA PRO A 48 -19.42 -14.96 -7.96
C PRO A 48 -20.67 -14.69 -7.10
N SER A 49 -20.48 -14.20 -5.87
CA SER A 49 -21.54 -13.84 -4.92
C SER A 49 -22.11 -12.43 -5.12
N GLY A 50 -21.58 -11.64 -6.05
CA GLY A 50 -21.98 -10.25 -6.29
C GLY A 50 -20.80 -9.28 -6.40
N ALA A 51 -21.10 -8.02 -6.73
CA ALA A 51 -20.09 -6.97 -6.78
C ALA A 51 -19.82 -6.41 -5.38
N VAL A 52 -18.54 -6.26 -5.02
CA VAL A 52 -18.11 -5.63 -3.77
C VAL A 52 -17.39 -4.32 -4.11
N ALA A 53 -17.85 -3.23 -3.50
CA ALA A 53 -17.22 -1.92 -3.63
C ALA A 53 -16.59 -1.51 -2.31
N PHE A 54 -15.36 -1.01 -2.38
CA PHE A 54 -14.65 -0.45 -1.24
C PHE A 54 -13.65 0.61 -1.71
N SER A 55 -13.31 1.53 -0.83
CA SER A 55 -12.28 2.55 -1.08
C SER A 55 -11.22 2.44 0.01
N THR A 56 -9.95 2.55 -0.37
CA THR A 56 -8.82 2.57 0.56
C THR A 56 -8.05 3.85 0.39
N THR A 57 -7.79 4.56 1.48
CA THR A 57 -6.80 5.65 1.52
C THR A 57 -5.55 5.14 2.21
N SER A 58 -4.41 5.31 1.56
CA SER A 58 -3.11 4.89 2.07
C SER A 58 -2.22 6.10 2.27
N VAL A 59 -1.68 6.24 3.47
CA VAL A 59 -0.75 7.30 3.85
C VAL A 59 0.57 6.64 4.24
N LEU A 60 1.58 6.80 3.39
CA LEU A 60 2.95 6.36 3.67
C LEU A 60 3.76 7.55 4.18
N THR A 61 4.41 7.39 5.32
CA THR A 61 5.30 8.39 5.91
C THR A 61 6.70 7.80 6.05
N ALA A 62 7.69 8.42 5.41
CA ALA A 62 9.09 8.12 5.66
C ALA A 62 9.49 8.70 7.03
N GLU A 63 9.85 7.84 7.97
CA GLU A 63 10.22 8.24 9.34
C GLU A 63 11.71 8.55 9.46
N SER A 64 12.51 7.84 8.66
CA SER A 64 13.94 8.06 8.51
C SER A 64 14.41 7.55 7.15
N ASP A 65 15.72 7.54 6.92
CA ASP A 65 16.36 6.90 5.76
C ASP A 65 16.25 5.37 5.77
N ILE A 66 15.90 4.78 6.92
CA ILE A 66 15.80 3.32 7.10
C ILE A 66 14.42 2.85 7.56
N ALA A 67 13.44 3.74 7.75
CA ALA A 67 12.13 3.35 8.29
C ALA A 67 10.96 4.11 7.65
N TYR A 68 9.82 3.44 7.55
CA TYR A 68 8.57 4.02 7.11
C TYR A 68 7.37 3.46 7.88
N ARG A 69 6.29 4.24 7.90
CA ARG A 69 4.95 3.82 8.34
C ARG A 69 3.96 3.92 7.20
N ILE A 70 3.05 2.96 7.09
CA ILE A 70 1.88 3.01 6.22
C ILE A 70 0.63 2.98 7.11
N GLU A 71 -0.31 3.88 6.86
CA GLU A 71 -1.62 3.91 7.47
C GLU A 71 -2.67 3.73 6.37
N ASN A 72 -3.41 2.64 6.45
CA ASN A 72 -4.46 2.30 5.50
C ASN A 72 -5.82 2.49 6.18
N ARG A 73 -6.71 3.21 5.51
CA ARG A 73 -8.11 3.33 5.90
C ARG A 73 -8.97 2.76 4.79
N LEU A 74 -9.56 1.59 5.04
CA LEU A 74 -10.48 0.93 4.12
C LEU A 74 -11.91 1.24 4.56
N THR A 75 -12.74 1.68 3.61
CA THR A 75 -14.17 1.94 3.80
C THR A 75 -14.96 1.07 2.85
N SER A 76 -15.91 0.30 3.39
CA SER A 76 -16.82 -0.56 2.64
C SER A 76 -18.25 -0.41 3.17
N GLN A 77 -19.20 -1.14 2.60
CA GLN A 77 -20.58 -1.20 3.14
C GLN A 77 -20.64 -1.71 4.59
N GLY A 78 -19.68 -2.53 5.00
CA GLY A 78 -19.61 -3.09 6.36
C GLY A 78 -19.00 -2.13 7.40
N GLY A 79 -18.55 -0.94 6.98
CA GLY A 79 -17.92 0.05 7.84
C GLY A 79 -16.49 0.37 7.45
N THR A 80 -15.74 0.96 8.39
CA THR A 80 -14.36 1.39 8.19
C THR A 80 -13.41 0.53 9.02
N THR A 81 -12.33 0.06 8.40
CA THR A 81 -11.21 -0.60 9.06
C THR A 81 -9.94 0.21 8.86
N ASN A 82 -9.13 0.32 9.91
CA ASN A 82 -7.83 0.97 9.86
C ASN A 82 -6.74 -0.07 10.08
N GLU A 83 -5.65 0.06 9.34
CA GLU A 83 -4.44 -0.74 9.49
C GLU A 83 -3.24 0.19 9.57
N SER A 84 -2.26 -0.16 10.41
CA SER A 84 -0.97 0.53 10.49
C SER A 84 0.16 -0.48 10.39
N ILE A 85 1.08 -0.24 9.47
CA ILE A 85 2.26 -1.05 9.22
C ILE A 85 3.48 -0.17 9.45
N THR A 86 4.41 -0.62 10.29
CA THR A 86 5.72 0.01 10.46
C THR A 86 6.80 -0.93 9.96
N ALA A 87 7.75 -0.39 9.22
CA ALA A 87 8.84 -1.16 8.65
C ALA A 87 10.17 -0.42 8.87
N GLN A 88 11.20 -1.19 9.17
CA GLN A 88 12.57 -0.70 9.36
C GLN A 88 13.56 -1.65 8.70
N ARG A 89 14.55 -1.08 8.00
CA ARG A 89 15.68 -1.83 7.44
C ARG A 89 16.55 -2.37 8.57
N VAL A 90 16.72 -3.69 8.58
CA VAL A 90 17.52 -4.40 9.59
C VAL A 90 18.92 -4.79 9.10
N ALA A 91 19.15 -4.80 7.78
CA ALA A 91 20.42 -5.17 7.17
C ALA A 91 20.52 -4.65 5.73
N ASP A 92 21.72 -4.77 5.16
CA ASP A 92 21.96 -4.57 3.74
C ASP A 92 21.63 -5.84 2.94
N CYS A 93 21.21 -5.62 1.70
CA CYS A 93 21.12 -6.69 0.72
C CYS A 93 22.51 -7.18 0.33
N ALA A 94 22.72 -8.49 0.35
CA ALA A 94 23.87 -9.08 -0.31
C ALA A 94 23.76 -8.82 -1.82
N LYS A 95 24.86 -8.45 -2.46
CA LYS A 95 24.93 -8.22 -3.92
C LYS A 95 24.72 -9.51 -4.70
#